data_AF-A0A258AV46-F1
#
_entry.id   AF-A0A258AV46-F1
#
_cell.length_a   1.000
_cell.length_b   1.000
_cell.length_c   1.000
_cell.angle_alpha   90.00
_cell.angle_beta   90.00
_cell.angle_gamma   90.00
#
_symmetry.space_group_name_H-M   'P 1'
#
loop_
_entity.id
_entity.type
_entity.pdbx_description
1 polymer ?
#
loop_
_entity_poly.entity_id
_entity_poly.type
_entity_poly.pdbx_seq_one_letter_code
_entity_poly.pdbx_strand_id
1 'polypeptide(L)'
;MKLDTTNDKAFLTSLLEALNIPISSQIMVFSASSLQSEIINPRNPRALYFNEDTYLGWVPGGLVEIIAADPEMGPMFYVFDRLHPGGPVPNVTRSTKCMNCHAGNATRRLPGLIAESLLVSRAGSSLETFRRDVQGHQIPLEDRFGGWHLTGQHNIANHRANVMGIPNNGKNEISSVNPGQYSDLSLLLLPTSDILPNLMNEHQMGFENRLVYAIYTVRQLKSEGKGMLGAVAKAEIEERAQELARYITFADEAKFPAKGIVGDPAYVQDFLRDRKVSKTGLSLKDLDLKTRMFKHRCSYMLYTDTWKHAPKELKERVYYHMALYLREAPDAQHAHLAPGERVAIRGILKDTMTDLPSWWR
;
A
#
# COMPACT_ATOMS: atom_id res chain seq x y z
N MET A 1 1.18 -2.73 26.49
CA MET A 1 2.58 -2.33 26.23
C MET A 1 2.76 -0.88 26.65
N LYS A 2 3.91 -0.50 27.24
CA LYS A 2 4.18 0.88 27.65
C LYS A 2 5.03 1.55 26.56
N LEU A 3 4.60 2.71 26.05
CA LEU A 3 5.37 3.47 25.07
C LEU A 3 6.58 4.14 25.76
N ASP A 4 7.74 4.08 25.12
CA ASP A 4 8.99 4.64 25.64
C ASP A 4 9.15 6.08 25.16
N THR A 5 8.89 7.06 26.03
CA THR A 5 8.98 8.48 25.68
C THR A 5 10.37 9.09 25.92
N THR A 6 11.42 8.30 26.22
CA THR A 6 12.75 8.82 26.58
C THR A 6 13.38 9.66 25.46
N ASN A 7 13.17 9.27 24.21
CA ASN A 7 13.56 10.02 23.01
C ASN A 7 12.72 9.59 21.80
N ASP A 8 12.83 10.35 20.71
CA ASP A 8 12.11 10.15 19.46
C ASP A 8 12.25 8.72 18.89
N LYS A 9 13.45 8.15 18.88
CA LYS A 9 13.67 6.80 18.34
C LYS A 9 13.10 5.71 19.23
N ALA A 10 13.27 5.83 20.54
CA ALA A 10 12.70 4.89 21.50
C ALA A 10 11.16 4.90 21.43
N PHE A 11 10.58 6.09 21.30
CA PHE A 11 9.15 6.26 21.13
C PHE A 11 8.65 5.63 19.84
N LEU A 12 9.25 5.98 18.70
CA LEU A 12 8.89 5.41 17.42
C LEU A 12 9.05 3.88 17.41
N THR A 13 10.15 3.35 17.95
CA THR A 13 10.40 1.91 18.04
C THR A 13 9.31 1.21 18.87
N SER A 14 9.02 1.72 20.08
CA SER A 14 8.00 1.14 20.95
C SER A 14 6.58 1.27 20.37
N LEU A 15 6.31 2.34 19.61
CA LEU A 15 5.02 2.51 18.93
C LEU A 15 4.86 1.53 17.77
N LEU A 16 5.89 1.35 16.95
CA LEU A 16 5.89 0.39 15.86
C LEU A 16 5.72 -1.04 16.37
N GLU A 17 6.42 -1.41 17.45
CA GLU A 17 6.25 -2.72 18.09
C GLU A 17 4.84 -2.90 18.66
N ALA A 18 4.25 -1.88 19.30
CA ALA A 18 2.88 -1.93 19.82
C ALA A 18 1.83 -2.14 18.71
N LEU A 19 2.12 -1.65 17.50
CA LEU A 19 1.27 -1.78 16.31
C LEU A 19 1.65 -2.98 15.44
N ASN A 20 2.65 -3.79 15.84
CA ASN A 20 3.19 -4.88 15.05
C ASN A 20 3.58 -4.44 13.62
N ILE A 21 4.22 -3.28 13.50
CA ILE A 21 4.78 -2.75 12.27
C ILE A 21 6.28 -3.02 12.25
N PRO A 22 6.83 -3.75 11.27
CA PRO A 22 8.25 -4.00 11.21
C PRO A 22 9.02 -2.73 10.82
N ILE A 23 10.11 -2.43 11.53
CA ILE A 23 11.01 -1.29 11.18
C ILE A 23 11.53 -1.44 9.75
N SER A 24 11.76 -2.67 9.29
CA SER A 24 12.21 -2.99 7.93
C SER A 24 11.24 -2.56 6.82
N SER A 25 9.99 -2.20 7.14
CA SER A 25 9.02 -1.62 6.19
C SER A 25 9.32 -0.17 5.81
N GLN A 26 10.35 0.46 6.39
CA GLN A 26 10.66 1.87 6.18
C GLN A 26 10.78 2.22 4.70
N ILE A 27 9.98 3.19 4.27
CA ILE A 27 10.12 3.91 3.00
C ILE A 27 10.22 5.40 3.27
N MET A 28 11.01 6.13 2.49
CA MET A 28 11.29 7.55 2.74
C MET A 28 10.78 8.45 1.61
N VAL A 29 10.16 9.55 1.99
CA VAL A 29 9.52 10.53 1.10
C VAL A 29 10.04 11.92 1.43
N PHE A 30 10.50 12.64 0.43
CA PHE A 30 10.96 14.03 0.58
C PHE A 30 10.07 15.04 -0.17
N SER A 31 9.01 14.58 -0.82
CA SER A 31 7.95 15.46 -1.32
C SER A 31 7.08 16.00 -0.19
N ALA A 32 6.80 17.31 -0.24
CA ALA A 32 5.94 18.01 0.71
C ALA A 32 4.43 17.76 0.44
N SER A 33 4.05 16.52 0.15
CA SER A 33 2.68 16.09 -0.18
C SER A 33 1.97 15.48 1.04
N SER A 34 2.09 16.14 2.19
CA SER A 34 1.47 15.73 3.47
C SER A 34 0.85 16.92 4.22
N LEU A 35 0.14 16.63 5.32
CA LEU A 35 -0.28 17.61 6.32
C LEU A 35 0.89 18.44 6.86
N GLN A 36 2.10 17.88 6.84
CA GLN A 36 3.34 18.49 7.36
C GLN A 36 4.22 19.06 6.25
N SER A 37 3.61 19.59 5.19
CA SER A 37 4.30 20.12 3.99
C SER A 37 5.33 21.22 4.30
N GLU A 38 5.18 21.93 5.42
CA GLU A 38 6.10 23.00 5.84
C GLU A 38 7.49 22.48 6.26
N ILE A 39 7.59 21.21 6.68
CA ILE A 39 8.84 20.65 7.24
C ILE A 39 9.39 19.45 6.46
N ILE A 40 8.61 18.86 5.55
CA ILE A 40 9.06 17.75 4.69
C ILE A 40 9.73 18.31 3.45
N ASN A 41 11.01 17.97 3.25
CA ASN A 41 11.79 18.39 2.09
C ASN A 41 13.04 17.49 1.95
N PRO A 42 13.86 17.63 0.89
CA PRO A 42 15.11 16.87 0.72
C PRO A 42 16.07 16.81 1.92
N ARG A 43 16.05 17.81 2.82
CA ARG A 43 16.90 17.83 4.03
C ARG A 43 16.24 17.16 5.24
N ASN A 44 14.92 17.00 5.22
CA ASN A 44 14.15 16.42 6.31
C ASN A 44 13.06 15.49 5.75
N PRO A 45 13.45 14.31 5.22
CA PRO A 45 12.50 13.37 4.65
C PRO A 45 11.59 12.76 5.74
N ARG A 46 10.34 12.49 5.36
CA ARG A 46 9.41 11.69 6.13
C ARG A 46 9.73 10.21 5.94
N ALA A 47 9.74 9.43 7.01
CA ALA A 47 9.68 7.97 6.94
C ALA A 47 8.22 7.50 7.06
N LEU A 48 7.85 6.49 6.27
CA LEU A 48 6.62 5.74 6.42
C LEU A 48 6.96 4.30 6.80
N TYR A 49 6.19 3.73 7.70
CA TYR A 49 6.26 2.33 8.12
C TYR A 49 4.87 1.72 8.01
N PHE A 50 4.77 0.43 7.71
CA PHE A 50 3.48 -0.19 7.54
C PHE A 50 3.51 -1.71 7.77
N ASN A 51 2.36 -2.22 8.18
CA ASN A 51 1.99 -3.62 8.02
C ASN A 51 0.79 -3.70 7.05
N GLU A 52 -0.02 -4.75 7.10
CA GLU A 52 -1.12 -4.96 6.16
C GLU A 52 -2.29 -3.98 6.30
N ASP A 53 -2.53 -3.43 7.48
CA ASP A 53 -3.71 -2.61 7.75
C ASP A 53 -3.38 -1.26 8.42
N THR A 54 -2.14 -1.07 8.87
CA THR A 54 -1.71 0.11 9.62
C THR A 54 -0.48 0.75 9.00
N TYR A 55 -0.54 2.07 8.81
CA TYR A 55 0.48 2.90 8.16
C TYR A 55 0.84 4.05 9.09
N LEU A 56 2.12 4.24 9.37
CA LEU A 56 2.63 5.27 10.27
C LEU A 56 3.62 6.17 9.53
N GLY A 57 3.35 7.46 9.51
CA GLY A 57 4.25 8.51 9.03
C GLY A 57 4.98 9.21 10.17
N TRP A 58 6.30 9.29 10.06
CA TRP A 58 7.20 9.93 11.00
C TRP A 58 8.02 11.01 10.30
N VAL A 59 7.93 12.25 10.79
CA VAL A 59 8.78 13.36 10.33
C VAL A 59 9.64 13.80 11.51
N PRO A 60 10.98 13.84 11.40
CA PRO A 60 11.82 14.35 12.47
C PRO A 60 11.39 15.75 12.91
N GLY A 61 11.17 15.92 14.22
CA GLY A 61 10.68 17.16 14.82
C GLY A 61 9.22 17.50 14.53
N GLY A 62 8.46 16.62 13.89
CA GLY A 62 7.06 16.80 13.51
C GLY A 62 6.06 16.01 14.37
N LEU A 63 4.86 15.89 13.82
CA LEU A 63 3.76 15.05 14.30
C LEU A 63 3.93 13.60 13.81
N VAL A 64 3.29 12.66 14.50
CA VAL A 64 3.13 11.29 13.99
C VAL A 64 1.75 11.18 13.34
N GLU A 65 1.72 10.67 12.12
CA GLU A 65 0.50 10.46 11.36
C GLU A 65 0.22 8.96 11.28
N ILE A 66 -0.99 8.49 11.60
CA ILE A 66 -1.34 7.08 11.50
C ILE A 66 -2.61 6.92 10.68
N ILE A 67 -2.60 5.98 9.75
CA ILE A 67 -3.77 5.48 9.04
C ILE A 67 -3.96 4.02 9.44
N ALA A 68 -5.13 3.66 9.93
CA ALA A 68 -5.50 2.28 10.22
C ALA A 68 -6.75 1.89 9.45
N ALA A 69 -6.75 0.74 8.78
CA ALA A 69 -7.91 0.22 8.08
C ALA A 69 -8.92 -0.36 9.08
N ASP A 70 -10.08 0.29 9.19
CA ASP A 70 -11.19 -0.20 9.98
C ASP A 70 -12.15 -1.02 9.10
N PRO A 71 -12.55 -2.24 9.50
CA PRO A 71 -13.41 -3.10 8.69
C PRO A 71 -14.81 -2.52 8.44
N GLU A 72 -15.26 -1.61 9.30
CA GLU A 72 -16.52 -0.91 9.13
C GLU A 72 -16.33 0.43 8.41
N MET A 73 -15.40 1.29 8.83
CA MET A 73 -15.29 2.65 8.29
C MET A 73 -14.32 2.80 7.12
N GLY A 74 -13.48 1.81 6.83
CA GLY A 74 -12.34 1.97 5.94
C GLY A 74 -11.18 2.70 6.63
N PRO A 75 -10.29 3.38 5.88
CA PRO A 75 -9.14 4.07 6.44
C PRO A 75 -9.50 5.16 7.46
N MET A 76 -8.93 5.05 8.65
CA MET A 76 -9.12 5.94 9.80
C MET A 76 -7.84 6.70 10.12
N PHE A 77 -7.94 8.02 10.28
CA PHE A 77 -6.80 8.92 10.39
C PHE A 77 -6.62 9.45 11.81
N TYR A 78 -5.40 9.30 12.32
CA TYR A 78 -4.98 9.75 13.64
C TYR A 78 -3.73 10.62 13.52
N VAL A 79 -3.64 11.62 14.39
CA VAL A 79 -2.46 12.47 14.53
C VAL A 79 -2.07 12.49 16.00
N PHE A 80 -0.80 12.21 16.25
CA PHE A 80 -0.19 12.38 17.56
C PHE A 80 0.51 13.73 17.58
N ASP A 81 0.35 14.46 18.68
CA ASP A 81 1.16 15.63 18.94
C ASP A 81 2.66 15.27 18.93
N ARG A 82 3.50 16.28 18.74
CA ARG A 82 4.95 16.11 18.79
C ARG A 82 5.37 15.54 20.16
N LEU A 83 6.26 14.55 20.13
CA LEU A 83 6.87 14.03 21.35
C LEU A 83 7.70 15.11 22.05
N HIS A 84 7.51 15.21 23.36
CA HIS A 84 8.41 15.93 24.25
C HIS A 84 9.21 14.89 25.04
N PRO A 85 10.50 14.66 24.73
CA PRO A 85 11.31 13.61 25.36
C PRO A 85 11.28 13.66 26.89
N GLY A 86 11.09 12.49 27.52
CA GLY A 86 10.91 12.35 28.97
C GLY A 86 9.54 12.79 29.49
N GLY A 87 8.69 13.35 28.64
CA GLY A 87 7.31 13.74 28.93
C GLY A 87 6.30 12.59 28.82
N PRO A 88 4.99 12.90 28.95
CA PRO A 88 3.93 11.92 28.76
C PRO A 88 3.84 11.47 27.29
N VAL A 89 3.12 10.37 27.05
CA VAL A 89 2.74 9.96 25.70
C VAL A 89 1.96 11.10 25.03
N PRO A 90 2.28 11.48 23.78
CA PRO A 90 1.56 12.55 23.09
C PRO A 90 0.07 12.25 22.95
N ASN A 91 -0.75 13.30 22.96
CA ASN A 91 -2.18 13.14 22.74
C ASN A 91 -2.45 12.62 21.33
N VAL A 92 -3.44 11.75 21.22
CA VAL A 92 -3.89 11.18 19.95
C VAL A 92 -5.25 11.76 19.61
N THR A 93 -5.38 12.32 18.41
CA THR A 93 -6.64 12.88 17.93
C THR A 93 -7.02 12.30 16.58
N ARG A 94 -8.32 12.17 16.32
CA ARG A 94 -8.81 11.96 14.96
C ARG A 94 -8.78 13.29 14.23
N SER A 95 -8.13 13.33 13.08
CA SER A 95 -8.00 14.55 12.27
C SER A 95 -8.85 14.46 11.02
N THR A 96 -9.73 15.45 10.82
CA THR A 96 -10.45 15.62 9.55
C THR A 96 -9.59 16.30 8.49
N LYS A 97 -8.45 16.91 8.86
CA LYS A 97 -7.55 17.59 7.91
C LYS A 97 -6.93 16.62 6.91
N CYS A 98 -6.72 15.36 7.29
CA CYS A 98 -6.21 14.30 6.41
C CYS A 98 -7.14 14.06 5.21
N MET A 99 -8.46 14.28 5.38
CA MET A 99 -9.45 14.07 4.33
C MET A 99 -9.31 15.06 3.16
N ASN A 100 -8.63 16.19 3.37
CA ASN A 100 -8.35 17.14 2.28
C ASN A 100 -7.54 16.49 1.13
N CYS A 101 -6.74 15.47 1.45
CA CYS A 101 -5.96 14.71 0.46
C CYS A 101 -6.50 13.28 0.30
N HIS A 102 -6.88 12.63 1.40
CA HIS A 102 -7.26 11.21 1.43
C HIS A 102 -8.72 10.91 1.04
N ALA A 103 -9.50 11.93 0.66
CA ALA A 103 -10.87 11.78 0.15
C ALA A 103 -11.07 12.52 -1.18
N GLY A 104 -10.00 12.60 -1.97
CA GLY A 104 -10.00 13.27 -3.27
C GLY A 104 -10.40 12.36 -4.44
N ASN A 105 -10.11 12.82 -5.66
CA ASN A 105 -10.40 12.05 -6.88
C ASN A 105 -9.63 10.72 -6.93
N ALA A 106 -8.38 10.70 -6.45
CA ALA A 106 -7.53 9.51 -6.40
C ALA A 106 -8.14 8.32 -5.62
N THR A 107 -9.06 8.61 -4.69
CA THR A 107 -9.73 7.62 -3.83
C THR A 107 -11.24 7.55 -4.10
N ARG A 108 -11.68 8.06 -5.26
CA ARG A 108 -13.11 8.12 -5.66
C ARG A 108 -13.98 8.78 -4.59
N ARG A 109 -13.44 9.82 -3.93
CA ARG A 109 -14.09 10.62 -2.89
C ARG A 109 -14.49 9.85 -1.63
N LEU A 110 -13.85 8.70 -1.39
CA LEU A 110 -13.93 7.97 -0.12
C LEU A 110 -12.60 8.09 0.64
N PRO A 111 -12.60 7.91 1.97
CA PRO A 111 -11.37 7.69 2.73
C PRO A 111 -10.49 6.61 2.05
N GLY A 112 -9.25 6.96 1.72
CA GLY A 112 -8.35 6.06 0.99
C GLY A 112 -6.88 6.36 1.21
N LEU A 113 -6.03 5.45 0.77
CA LEU A 113 -4.58 5.56 0.81
C LEU A 113 -4.09 6.20 -0.49
N ILE A 114 -3.14 7.14 -0.41
CA ILE A 114 -2.63 7.86 -1.58
C ILE A 114 -1.11 7.90 -1.60
N ALA A 115 -0.54 7.71 -2.78
CA ALA A 115 0.87 7.93 -3.06
C ALA A 115 0.98 8.70 -4.37
N GLU A 116 1.72 9.79 -4.34
CA GLU A 116 2.00 10.64 -5.50
C GLU A 116 3.45 10.45 -5.94
N SER A 117 3.70 10.67 -7.23
CA SER A 117 5.03 10.69 -7.82
C SER A 117 5.23 12.08 -8.44
N LEU A 118 6.14 12.85 -7.86
CA LEU A 118 6.32 14.27 -8.14
C LEU A 118 7.80 14.60 -8.37
N LEU A 119 8.11 15.47 -9.32
CA LEU A 119 9.38 16.21 -9.26
C LEU A 119 9.20 17.33 -8.25
N VAL A 120 10.09 17.44 -7.28
CA VAL A 120 9.98 18.45 -6.22
C VAL A 120 11.18 19.39 -6.18
N SER A 121 10.97 20.59 -5.66
CA SER A 121 12.02 21.59 -5.44
C SER A 121 12.87 21.27 -4.20
N ARG A 122 13.89 22.10 -3.94
CA ARG A 122 14.65 22.07 -2.67
C ARG A 122 13.78 22.27 -1.42
N ALA A 123 12.62 22.91 -1.57
CA ALA A 123 11.67 23.11 -0.48
C ALA A 123 10.66 21.95 -0.35
N GLY A 124 10.76 20.90 -1.18
CA GLY A 124 9.81 19.77 -1.21
C GLY A 124 8.52 20.06 -1.98
N SER A 125 8.28 21.30 -2.41
CA SER A 125 7.10 21.67 -3.20
C SER A 125 7.11 21.04 -4.59
N SER A 126 5.94 20.67 -5.10
CA SER A 126 5.76 20.07 -6.43
C SER A 126 6.17 21.04 -7.54
N LEU A 127 7.02 20.58 -8.45
CA LEU A 127 7.38 21.24 -9.72
C LEU A 127 6.70 20.57 -10.91
N GLU A 128 6.55 19.25 -10.87
CA GLU A 128 5.90 18.45 -11.92
C GLU A 128 5.18 17.26 -11.27
N THR A 129 4.04 16.85 -11.84
CA THR A 129 3.29 15.67 -11.39
C THR A 129 3.44 14.56 -12.40
N PHE A 130 4.06 13.45 -12.00
CA PHE A 130 4.17 12.24 -12.81
C PHE A 130 2.99 11.30 -12.60
N ARG A 131 2.51 11.20 -11.36
CA ARG A 131 1.37 10.38 -10.97
C ARG A 131 0.63 10.98 -9.78
N ARG A 132 -0.70 11.00 -9.84
CA ARG A 132 -1.57 11.48 -8.76
C ARG A 132 -2.80 10.60 -8.52
N ASP A 133 -3.57 10.34 -9.58
CA ASP A 133 -4.95 9.85 -9.42
C ASP A 133 -5.13 8.32 -9.42
N VAL A 134 -4.05 7.56 -9.59
CA VAL A 134 -4.10 6.09 -9.67
C VAL A 134 -3.18 5.47 -8.63
N GLN A 135 -3.66 4.38 -8.02
CA GLN A 135 -2.96 3.61 -6.99
C GLN A 135 -3.01 2.11 -7.33
N GLY A 136 -1.91 1.39 -7.11
CA GLY A 136 -1.84 -0.05 -7.25
C GLY A 136 -0.70 -0.62 -8.09
N HIS A 137 -0.55 -1.94 -8.05
CA HIS A 137 0.55 -2.65 -8.70
C HIS A 137 0.56 -2.58 -10.24
N GLN A 138 -0.46 -2.00 -10.87
CA GLN A 138 -0.58 -1.86 -12.32
C GLN A 138 0.19 -0.68 -12.89
N ILE A 139 0.57 0.27 -12.02
CA ILE A 139 1.29 1.47 -12.44
C ILE A 139 2.71 1.09 -12.87
N PRO A 140 3.20 1.55 -14.03
CA PRO A 140 4.59 1.31 -14.44
C PRO A 140 5.58 1.68 -13.34
N LEU A 141 6.62 0.87 -13.14
CA LEU A 141 7.55 1.06 -12.03
C LEU A 141 8.26 2.41 -12.11
N GLU A 142 8.58 2.86 -13.32
CA GLU A 142 9.25 4.13 -13.59
C GLU A 142 8.47 5.37 -13.14
N ASP A 143 7.15 5.25 -12.99
CA ASP A 143 6.25 6.35 -12.63
C ASP A 143 5.97 6.44 -11.13
N ARG A 144 6.50 5.53 -10.29
CA ARG A 144 6.08 5.43 -8.87
C ARG A 144 6.86 6.31 -7.89
N PHE A 145 8.10 6.68 -8.20
CA PHE A 145 9.05 7.07 -7.15
C PHE A 145 9.53 8.54 -7.18
N GLY A 146 8.87 9.43 -7.94
CA GLY A 146 9.20 10.85 -7.93
C GLY A 146 8.96 11.47 -6.55
N GLY A 147 9.99 12.09 -5.95
CA GLY A 147 9.88 12.67 -4.60
C GLY A 147 10.09 11.64 -3.48
N TRP A 148 10.46 10.41 -3.83
CA TRP A 148 10.79 9.34 -2.91
C TRP A 148 12.28 9.06 -2.93
N HIS A 149 12.81 8.64 -1.79
CA HIS A 149 14.08 7.95 -1.78
C HIS A 149 13.86 6.48 -2.14
N LEU A 150 14.72 5.95 -3.00
CA LEU A 150 14.72 4.54 -3.39
C LEU A 150 16.11 3.95 -3.25
N THR A 151 16.23 2.87 -2.52
CA THR A 151 17.47 2.11 -2.31
C THR A 151 17.27 0.65 -2.69
N GLY A 152 18.31 -0.17 -2.53
CA GLY A 152 18.27 -1.59 -2.89
C GLY A 152 18.57 -1.84 -4.37
N GLN A 153 18.67 -3.12 -4.74
CA GLN A 153 18.98 -3.52 -6.11
C GLN A 153 17.70 -3.73 -6.90
N HIS A 154 17.17 -2.65 -7.47
CA HIS A 154 15.88 -2.69 -8.17
C HIS A 154 15.99 -2.85 -9.69
N ASN A 155 17.11 -2.51 -10.35
CA ASN A 155 17.29 -2.61 -11.82
C ASN A 155 16.24 -1.87 -12.69
N ILE A 156 15.41 -1.03 -12.09
CA ILE A 156 14.42 -0.19 -12.79
C ILE A 156 15.16 0.96 -13.48
N ALA A 157 14.91 1.17 -14.78
CA ALA A 157 15.42 2.33 -15.51
C ALA A 157 14.47 3.53 -15.36
N ASN A 158 15.00 4.76 -15.41
CA ASN A 158 14.22 6.00 -15.48
C ASN A 158 13.20 6.23 -14.34
N HIS A 159 13.45 5.68 -13.14
CA HIS A 159 12.47 5.61 -12.05
C HIS A 159 12.20 6.91 -11.26
N ARG A 160 12.81 8.04 -11.62
CA ARG A 160 12.59 9.39 -11.04
C ARG A 160 12.76 9.51 -9.52
N ALA A 161 13.27 8.48 -8.83
CA ALA A 161 13.60 8.55 -7.40
C ALA A 161 14.94 9.26 -7.16
N ASN A 162 15.19 9.64 -5.91
CA ASN A 162 16.46 10.26 -5.49
C ASN A 162 16.87 11.49 -6.33
N VAL A 163 15.90 12.24 -6.85
CA VAL A 163 16.16 13.46 -7.61
C VAL A 163 15.20 14.58 -7.22
N MET A 164 15.67 15.81 -7.37
CA MET A 164 14.88 17.04 -7.24
C MET A 164 15.09 17.95 -8.46
N GLY A 165 14.16 18.86 -8.68
CA GLY A 165 14.28 19.91 -9.68
C GLY A 165 14.86 21.19 -9.08
N ILE A 166 15.72 21.86 -9.86
CA ILE A 166 16.22 23.20 -9.60
C ILE A 166 15.68 24.09 -10.73
N PRO A 167 14.72 24.99 -10.44
CA PRO A 167 14.22 25.92 -11.46
C PRO A 167 15.36 26.80 -11.99
N ASN A 168 15.57 26.78 -13.31
CA ASN A 168 16.52 27.63 -14.02
C ASN A 168 15.90 28.09 -15.36
N ASN A 169 15.68 29.39 -15.51
CA ASN A 169 15.16 30.02 -16.74
C ASN A 169 13.92 29.31 -17.36
N GLY A 170 12.95 28.96 -16.52
CA GLY A 170 11.70 28.32 -16.95
C GLY A 170 11.79 26.82 -17.23
N LYS A 171 12.94 26.19 -16.96
CA LYS A 171 13.14 24.73 -16.98
C LYS A 171 13.52 24.21 -15.60
N ASN A 172 13.34 22.92 -15.37
CA ASN A 172 13.81 22.25 -14.16
C ASN A 172 15.09 21.47 -14.48
N GLU A 173 16.21 21.88 -13.90
CA GLU A 173 17.44 21.08 -13.92
C GLU A 173 17.35 19.99 -12.87
N ILE A 174 17.74 18.77 -13.22
CA ILE A 174 17.65 17.62 -12.31
C ILE A 174 18.94 17.52 -11.48
N SER A 175 18.79 17.43 -10.17
CA SER A 175 19.87 17.21 -9.20
C SER A 175 19.60 15.95 -8.38
N SER A 176 20.64 15.20 -8.04
CA SER A 176 20.52 14.03 -7.16
C SER A 176 20.14 14.46 -5.74
N VAL A 177 19.45 13.57 -5.03
CA VAL A 177 19.07 13.62 -3.62
C VAL A 177 19.14 12.19 -3.07
N ASN A 178 20.34 11.63 -3.04
CA ASN A 178 20.53 10.30 -2.45
C ASN A 178 20.33 10.36 -0.92
N PRO A 179 19.87 9.28 -0.26
CA PRO A 179 19.80 9.23 1.19
C PRO A 179 21.11 9.67 1.85
N GLY A 180 21.03 10.58 2.82
CA GLY A 180 22.20 11.12 3.52
C GLY A 180 22.97 12.23 2.78
N GLN A 181 22.62 12.54 1.53
CA GLN A 181 23.27 13.63 0.78
C GLN A 181 22.93 15.01 1.36
N TYR A 182 21.67 15.19 1.78
CA TYR A 182 21.15 16.45 2.34
C TYR A 182 20.51 16.29 3.71
N SER A 183 20.18 15.06 4.09
CA SER A 183 19.41 14.73 5.29
C SER A 183 20.28 14.05 6.34
N ASP A 184 20.01 14.32 7.61
CA ASP A 184 20.61 13.59 8.72
C ASP A 184 19.81 12.31 8.98
N LEU A 185 20.31 11.20 8.43
CA LEU A 185 19.69 9.88 8.60
C LEU A 185 19.73 9.36 10.04
N SER A 186 20.55 9.97 10.92
CA SER A 186 20.56 9.61 12.33
C SER A 186 19.25 9.95 13.04
N LEU A 187 18.36 10.72 12.41
CA LEU A 187 17.02 11.04 12.90
C LEU A 187 15.94 10.01 12.51
N LEU A 188 16.29 9.01 11.69
CA LEU A 188 15.42 7.92 11.24
C LEU A 188 15.85 6.58 11.85
N LEU A 189 15.02 5.53 11.70
CA LEU A 189 15.35 4.20 12.23
C LEU A 189 16.27 3.42 11.29
N LEU A 190 16.10 3.56 9.98
CA LEU A 190 16.98 2.98 8.97
C LEU A 190 17.59 4.06 8.05
N PRO A 191 18.81 3.84 7.53
CA PRO A 191 19.39 4.72 6.52
C PRO A 191 18.88 4.45 5.10
N THR A 192 17.97 3.50 4.93
CA THR A 192 17.50 2.97 3.63
C THR A 192 15.99 3.13 3.44
N SER A 193 15.57 3.03 2.18
CA SER A 193 14.17 3.01 1.72
C SER A 193 14.11 1.97 0.63
N ASP A 194 14.03 0.70 1.01
CA ASP A 194 14.20 -0.42 0.08
C ASP A 194 13.05 -0.49 -0.93
N ILE A 195 13.34 -1.02 -2.12
CA ILE A 195 12.36 -1.20 -3.19
C ILE A 195 11.23 -2.15 -2.79
N LEU A 196 11.50 -3.21 -2.04
CA LEU A 196 10.50 -4.23 -1.76
C LEU A 196 9.34 -3.70 -0.89
N PRO A 197 9.58 -3.00 0.25
CA PRO A 197 8.52 -2.30 0.97
C PRO A 197 7.71 -1.34 0.09
N ASN A 198 8.35 -0.57 -0.79
CA ASN A 198 7.64 0.33 -1.70
C ASN A 198 6.66 -0.43 -2.62
N LEU A 199 7.08 -1.59 -3.17
CA LEU A 199 6.20 -2.42 -4.00
C LEU A 199 5.03 -2.99 -3.20
N MET A 200 5.27 -3.46 -1.97
CA MET A 200 4.22 -3.98 -1.11
C MET A 200 3.21 -2.90 -0.74
N ASN A 201 3.68 -1.73 -0.33
CA ASN A 201 2.84 -0.58 0.00
C ASN A 201 1.93 -0.21 -1.18
N GLU A 202 2.48 -0.07 -2.40
CA GLU A 202 1.69 0.24 -3.59
C GLU A 202 0.59 -0.81 -3.86
N HIS A 203 0.90 -2.10 -3.69
CA HIS A 203 -0.10 -3.16 -3.84
C HIS A 203 -1.21 -3.08 -2.79
N GLN A 204 -0.86 -2.87 -1.52
CA GLN A 204 -1.83 -2.76 -0.44
C GLN A 204 -2.79 -1.58 -0.67
N MET A 205 -2.26 -0.43 -1.08
CA MET A 205 -3.06 0.77 -1.36
C MET A 205 -4.05 0.55 -2.50
N GLY A 206 -3.61 -0.10 -3.58
CA GLY A 206 -4.49 -0.41 -4.69
C GLY A 206 -5.58 -1.43 -4.35
N PHE A 207 -5.28 -2.39 -3.46
CA PHE A 207 -6.27 -3.35 -2.94
C PHE A 207 -7.29 -2.64 -2.05
N GLU A 208 -6.82 -1.94 -1.01
CA GLU A 208 -7.66 -1.36 0.04
C GLU A 208 -8.62 -0.32 -0.54
N ASN A 209 -8.14 0.57 -1.41
CA ASN A 209 -8.98 1.59 -2.03
C ASN A 209 -10.11 0.98 -2.88
N ARG A 210 -9.83 -0.11 -3.61
CA ARG A 210 -10.84 -0.81 -4.43
C ARG A 210 -11.85 -1.54 -3.55
N LEU A 211 -11.37 -2.19 -2.49
CA LEU A 211 -12.22 -2.89 -1.54
C LEU A 211 -13.15 -1.93 -0.82
N VAL A 212 -12.63 -0.84 -0.25
CA VAL A 212 -13.43 0.19 0.44
C VAL A 212 -14.46 0.78 -0.50
N TYR A 213 -14.07 1.12 -1.74
CA TYR A 213 -15.02 1.61 -2.73
C TYR A 213 -16.16 0.61 -2.99
N ALA A 214 -15.84 -0.67 -3.21
CA ALA A 214 -16.84 -1.70 -3.42
C ALA A 214 -17.75 -1.91 -2.19
N ILE A 215 -17.20 -1.84 -0.97
CA ILE A 215 -17.97 -1.93 0.28
C ILE A 215 -18.98 -0.76 0.36
N TYR A 216 -18.54 0.46 0.11
CA TYR A 216 -19.40 1.65 0.15
C TYR A 216 -20.46 1.62 -0.95
N THR A 217 -20.14 1.14 -2.15
CA THR A 217 -21.13 0.90 -3.21
C THR A 217 -22.24 -0.02 -2.73
N VAL A 218 -21.91 -1.17 -2.12
CA VAL A 218 -22.93 -2.09 -1.60
C VAL A 218 -23.81 -1.42 -0.53
N ARG A 219 -23.21 -0.65 0.37
CA ARG A 219 -23.94 0.04 1.45
C ARG A 219 -24.88 1.10 0.89
N GLN A 220 -24.42 1.92 -0.04
CA GLN A 220 -25.22 2.92 -0.72
C GLN A 220 -26.43 2.25 -1.41
N LEU A 221 -26.18 1.22 -2.22
CA LEU A 221 -27.22 0.50 -2.95
C LEU A 221 -28.25 -0.16 -2.02
N LYS A 222 -27.80 -0.73 -0.89
CA LYS A 222 -28.72 -1.25 0.13
C LYS A 222 -29.53 -0.13 0.77
N SER A 223 -28.94 1.02 1.06
CA SER A 223 -29.65 2.15 1.63
C SER A 223 -30.74 2.67 0.68
N GLU A 224 -30.39 2.91 -0.59
CA GLU A 224 -31.31 3.36 -1.64
C GLU A 224 -32.43 2.34 -1.91
N GLY A 225 -32.08 1.06 -1.91
CA GLY A 225 -33.00 -0.07 -2.10
C GLY A 225 -33.78 -0.49 -0.85
N LYS A 226 -33.66 0.23 0.28
CA LYS A 226 -34.28 -0.12 1.58
C LYS A 226 -33.99 -1.57 2.01
N GLY A 227 -32.75 -2.02 1.80
CA GLY A 227 -32.26 -3.36 2.08
C GLY A 227 -32.38 -4.35 0.91
N MET A 228 -33.13 -4.03 -0.15
CA MET A 228 -33.29 -4.91 -1.31
C MET A 228 -32.30 -4.54 -2.42
N LEU A 229 -31.71 -5.55 -3.06
CA LEU A 229 -30.81 -5.38 -4.21
C LEU A 229 -31.54 -5.79 -5.51
N GLY A 230 -32.04 -4.79 -6.24
CA GLY A 230 -32.64 -4.97 -7.57
C GLY A 230 -31.60 -5.31 -8.65
N ALA A 231 -32.05 -5.51 -9.89
CA ALA A 231 -31.18 -5.90 -11.00
C ALA A 231 -30.04 -4.90 -11.26
N VAL A 232 -30.34 -3.59 -11.24
CA VAL A 232 -29.34 -2.51 -11.43
C VAL A 232 -28.28 -2.55 -10.33
N ALA A 233 -28.71 -2.62 -9.07
CA ALA A 233 -27.78 -2.71 -7.93
C ALA A 233 -26.87 -3.95 -8.02
N LYS A 234 -27.43 -5.11 -8.44
CA LYS A 234 -26.65 -6.32 -8.65
C LYS A 234 -25.61 -6.17 -9.77
N ALA A 235 -25.96 -5.49 -10.86
CA ALA A 235 -25.02 -5.23 -11.95
C ALA A 235 -23.87 -4.31 -11.53
N GLU A 236 -24.13 -3.32 -10.68
CA GLU A 236 -23.07 -2.46 -10.17
C GLU A 236 -22.13 -3.20 -9.20
N ILE A 237 -22.69 -4.03 -8.30
CA ILE A 237 -21.88 -4.92 -7.44
C ILE A 237 -21.04 -5.88 -8.30
N GLU A 238 -21.59 -6.38 -9.40
CA GLU A 238 -20.89 -7.26 -10.34
C GLU A 238 -19.65 -6.57 -10.94
N GLU A 239 -19.78 -5.31 -11.38
CA GLU A 239 -18.67 -4.53 -11.93
C GLU A 239 -17.54 -4.35 -10.88
N ARG A 240 -17.90 -3.98 -9.64
CA ARG A 240 -16.93 -3.83 -8.55
C ARG A 240 -16.26 -5.15 -8.20
N ALA A 241 -17.01 -6.24 -8.22
CA ALA A 241 -16.49 -7.57 -7.97
C ALA A 241 -15.50 -8.02 -9.05
N GLN A 242 -15.80 -7.76 -10.32
CA GLN A 242 -14.91 -8.05 -11.44
C GLN A 242 -13.62 -7.23 -11.37
N GLU A 243 -13.73 -5.92 -11.09
CA GLU A 243 -12.59 -5.02 -10.89
C GLU A 243 -11.67 -5.54 -9.78
N LEU A 244 -12.23 -5.86 -8.62
CA LEU A 244 -11.46 -6.33 -7.47
C LEU A 244 -10.86 -7.72 -7.70
N ALA A 245 -11.57 -8.66 -8.32
CA ALA A 245 -11.04 -9.98 -8.63
C ALA A 245 -9.88 -9.93 -9.65
N ARG A 246 -9.97 -9.05 -10.65
CA ARG A 246 -8.89 -8.78 -11.61
C ARG A 246 -7.63 -8.25 -10.91
N TYR A 247 -7.82 -7.33 -9.96
CA TYR A 247 -6.73 -6.79 -9.14
C TYR A 247 -6.12 -7.87 -8.22
N ILE A 248 -6.96 -8.62 -7.50
CA ILE A 248 -6.53 -9.70 -6.60
C ILE A 248 -5.66 -10.71 -7.33
N THR A 249 -5.96 -11.00 -8.60
CA THR A 249 -5.25 -12.00 -9.41
C THR A 249 -4.08 -11.43 -10.20
N PHE A 250 -3.67 -10.17 -9.95
CA PHE A 250 -2.52 -9.51 -10.59
C PHE A 250 -2.58 -9.54 -12.12
N ALA A 251 -3.79 -9.41 -12.69
CA ALA A 251 -3.95 -9.47 -14.14
C ALA A 251 -3.23 -8.34 -14.88
N ASP A 252 -3.10 -7.20 -14.22
CA ASP A 252 -2.50 -5.96 -14.76
C ASP A 252 -1.20 -5.59 -14.05
N GLU A 253 -0.53 -6.52 -13.36
CA GLU A 253 0.74 -6.23 -12.68
C GLU A 253 1.77 -5.60 -13.64
N ALA A 254 2.39 -4.51 -13.19
CA ALA A 254 3.40 -3.81 -13.98
C ALA A 254 4.59 -4.73 -14.31
N LYS A 255 5.17 -4.52 -15.49
CA LYS A 255 6.31 -5.31 -15.94
C LYS A 255 7.50 -5.14 -15.00
N PHE A 256 8.08 -6.27 -14.59
CA PHE A 256 9.32 -6.27 -13.83
C PHE A 256 10.53 -5.99 -14.72
N PRO A 257 11.60 -5.41 -14.16
CA PRO A 257 12.86 -5.25 -14.86
C PRO A 257 13.43 -6.63 -15.22
N ALA A 258 14.09 -6.74 -16.37
CA ALA A 258 14.59 -8.02 -16.89
C ALA A 258 15.59 -8.72 -15.96
N LYS A 259 16.29 -7.95 -15.10
CA LYS A 259 17.25 -8.45 -14.11
C LYS A 259 16.60 -8.75 -12.74
N GLY A 260 15.29 -8.57 -12.61
CA GLY A 260 14.56 -8.71 -11.36
C GLY A 260 14.90 -7.63 -10.34
N ILE A 261 14.38 -7.82 -9.14
CA ILE A 261 14.55 -6.96 -7.97
C ILE A 261 15.08 -7.83 -6.82
N VAL A 262 15.95 -7.26 -5.99
CA VAL A 262 16.40 -7.89 -4.74
C VAL A 262 15.92 -7.01 -3.60
N GLY A 263 15.03 -7.56 -2.76
CA GLY A 263 14.57 -6.88 -1.55
C GLY A 263 15.55 -7.05 -0.39
N ASP A 264 15.49 -6.11 0.55
CA ASP A 264 16.26 -6.19 1.78
C ASP A 264 15.93 -7.48 2.57
N PRO A 265 16.93 -8.29 2.97
CA PRO A 265 16.69 -9.54 3.68
C PRO A 265 15.88 -9.40 4.97
N ALA A 266 16.02 -8.29 5.70
CA ALA A 266 15.27 -8.05 6.94
C ALA A 266 13.78 -7.87 6.64
N TYR A 267 13.44 -7.10 5.60
CA TYR A 267 12.03 -6.95 5.20
C TYR A 267 11.47 -8.25 4.61
N VAL A 268 12.26 -9.00 3.83
CA VAL A 268 11.84 -10.32 3.34
C VAL A 268 11.49 -11.25 4.51
N GLN A 269 12.33 -11.28 5.55
CA GLN A 269 12.07 -12.08 6.74
C GLN A 269 10.80 -11.62 7.48
N ASP A 270 10.65 -10.31 7.71
CA ASP A 270 9.51 -9.75 8.41
C ASP A 270 8.19 -9.95 7.64
N PHE A 271 8.20 -9.72 6.33
CA PHE A 271 7.04 -9.89 5.46
C PHE A 271 6.55 -11.34 5.43
N LEU A 272 7.47 -12.31 5.45
CA LEU A 272 7.14 -13.74 5.41
C LEU A 272 6.81 -14.35 6.79
N ARG A 273 7.02 -13.61 7.90
CA ARG A 273 6.95 -14.11 9.27
C ARG A 273 5.60 -14.73 9.63
N ASP A 274 4.51 -14.14 9.16
CA ASP A 274 3.12 -14.51 9.49
C ASP A 274 2.38 -15.16 8.31
N ARG A 275 3.12 -15.58 7.26
CA ARG A 275 2.54 -16.13 6.04
C ARG A 275 1.63 -17.33 6.34
N LYS A 276 0.45 -17.35 5.72
CA LYS A 276 -0.47 -18.50 5.77
C LYS A 276 0.00 -19.54 4.77
N VAL A 277 0.26 -20.76 5.24
CA VAL A 277 0.78 -21.86 4.42
C VAL A 277 -0.30 -22.91 4.15
N SER A 278 -0.35 -23.40 2.91
CA SER A 278 -1.16 -24.56 2.53
C SER A 278 -0.61 -25.85 3.13
N LYS A 279 -1.32 -26.97 2.98
CA LYS A 279 -0.82 -28.30 3.36
C LYS A 279 0.42 -28.72 2.58
N THR A 280 0.65 -28.11 1.42
CA THR A 280 1.83 -28.31 0.57
C THR A 280 2.95 -27.29 0.83
N GLY A 281 2.80 -26.42 1.83
CA GLY A 281 3.81 -25.43 2.22
C GLY A 281 3.88 -24.18 1.34
N LEU A 282 2.86 -23.94 0.49
CA LEU A 282 2.79 -22.78 -0.41
C LEU A 282 2.02 -21.63 0.25
N SER A 283 2.33 -20.38 -0.10
CA SER A 283 1.68 -19.20 0.45
C SER A 283 1.43 -18.10 -0.57
N LEU A 284 0.36 -17.31 -0.40
CA LEU A 284 0.12 -16.09 -1.19
C LEU A 284 1.20 -15.02 -0.96
N LYS A 285 1.96 -15.10 0.14
CA LYS A 285 3.11 -14.21 0.40
C LYS A 285 4.42 -14.71 -0.22
N ASP A 286 4.45 -15.87 -0.89
CA ASP A 286 5.69 -16.38 -1.46
C ASP A 286 6.19 -15.47 -2.60
N LEU A 287 7.36 -14.86 -2.41
CA LEU A 287 7.95 -13.86 -3.30
C LEU A 287 8.66 -14.50 -4.50
N ASP A 288 8.49 -13.92 -5.70
CA ASP A 288 9.24 -14.29 -6.92
C ASP A 288 10.42 -13.33 -7.14
N LEU A 289 10.13 -12.03 -7.20
CA LEU A 289 11.01 -10.88 -7.42
C LEU A 289 11.91 -10.91 -8.67
N LYS A 290 11.95 -12.03 -9.40
CA LYS A 290 12.70 -12.16 -10.65
C LYS A 290 11.92 -11.58 -11.82
N THR A 291 10.64 -11.90 -11.89
CA THR A 291 9.75 -11.58 -13.03
C THR A 291 8.44 -10.93 -12.61
N ARG A 292 8.12 -10.95 -11.31
CA ARG A 292 6.88 -10.48 -10.69
C ARG A 292 7.02 -10.37 -9.17
N MET A 293 6.06 -9.78 -8.48
CA MET A 293 6.06 -9.65 -7.02
C MET A 293 5.95 -11.02 -6.34
N PHE A 294 4.96 -11.82 -6.73
CA PHE A 294 4.61 -13.08 -6.07
C PHE A 294 4.71 -14.29 -6.98
N LYS A 295 5.14 -15.44 -6.43
CA LYS A 295 5.14 -16.73 -7.13
C LYS A 295 3.73 -17.17 -7.49
N HIS A 296 2.79 -16.93 -6.59
CA HIS A 296 1.37 -17.25 -6.69
C HIS A 296 0.60 -15.93 -6.78
N ARG A 297 0.28 -15.48 -7.99
CA ARG A 297 -0.41 -14.20 -8.27
C ARG A 297 -1.86 -14.18 -7.79
N CYS A 298 -2.03 -14.14 -6.48
CA CYS A 298 -3.29 -13.91 -5.78
C CYS A 298 -2.98 -13.16 -4.47
N SER A 299 -3.67 -12.05 -4.23
CA SER A 299 -3.31 -11.12 -3.16
C SER A 299 -3.46 -11.72 -1.77
N TYR A 300 -2.40 -11.61 -0.96
CA TYR A 300 -2.42 -11.95 0.46
C TYR A 300 -3.31 -11.00 1.28
N MET A 301 -3.73 -9.86 0.72
CA MET A 301 -4.65 -8.94 1.37
C MET A 301 -6.04 -9.53 1.60
N LEU A 302 -6.35 -10.69 1.00
CA LEU A 302 -7.50 -11.51 1.37
C LEU A 302 -7.47 -11.96 2.84
N TYR A 303 -6.34 -11.87 3.53
CA TYR A 303 -6.24 -12.19 4.96
C TYR A 303 -6.47 -11.00 5.89
N THR A 304 -6.65 -9.78 5.38
CA THR A 304 -6.91 -8.59 6.22
C THR A 304 -8.33 -8.61 6.80
N ASP A 305 -8.53 -7.87 7.88
CA ASP A 305 -9.83 -7.78 8.53
C ASP A 305 -10.85 -7.00 7.69
N THR A 306 -10.42 -6.01 6.88
CA THR A 306 -11.29 -5.33 5.91
C THR A 306 -11.92 -6.33 4.95
N TRP A 307 -11.15 -7.29 4.41
CA TRP A 307 -11.72 -8.34 3.54
C TRP A 307 -12.63 -9.29 4.29
N LYS A 308 -12.24 -9.75 5.49
CA LYS A 308 -13.04 -10.70 6.28
C LYS A 308 -14.44 -10.15 6.55
N HIS A 309 -14.55 -8.86 6.83
CA HIS A 309 -15.81 -8.19 7.16
C HIS A 309 -16.52 -7.54 5.95
N ALA A 310 -15.97 -7.64 4.75
CA ALA A 310 -16.63 -7.12 3.56
C ALA A 310 -18.02 -7.76 3.34
N PRO A 311 -19.01 -7.05 2.76
CA PRO A 311 -20.36 -7.56 2.57
C PRO A 311 -20.39 -8.89 1.83
N LYS A 312 -21.18 -9.84 2.33
CA LYS A 312 -21.30 -11.19 1.78
C LYS A 312 -21.63 -11.18 0.29
N GLU A 313 -22.54 -10.31 -0.15
CA GLU A 313 -22.96 -10.21 -1.54
C GLU A 313 -21.81 -9.77 -2.47
N LEU A 314 -20.89 -8.95 -1.99
CA LEU A 314 -19.68 -8.59 -2.73
C LEU A 314 -18.71 -9.76 -2.78
N LYS A 315 -18.42 -10.37 -1.63
CA LYS A 315 -17.45 -11.47 -1.53
C LYS A 315 -17.82 -12.66 -2.40
N GLU A 316 -19.10 -13.04 -2.41
CA GLU A 316 -19.61 -14.12 -3.26
C GLU A 316 -19.31 -13.85 -4.75
N ARG A 317 -19.50 -12.62 -5.21
CA ARG A 317 -19.24 -12.24 -6.61
C ARG A 317 -17.75 -12.11 -6.91
N VAL A 318 -16.96 -11.56 -5.99
CA VAL A 318 -15.49 -11.48 -6.14
C VAL A 318 -14.90 -12.88 -6.23
N TYR A 319 -15.29 -13.79 -5.34
CA TYR A 319 -14.88 -15.19 -5.42
C TYR A 319 -15.33 -15.82 -6.74
N TYR A 320 -16.56 -15.57 -7.21
CA TYR A 320 -16.99 -16.10 -8.50
C TYR A 320 -16.04 -15.68 -9.64
N HIS A 321 -15.68 -14.40 -9.72
CA HIS A 321 -14.75 -13.90 -10.71
C HIS A 321 -13.33 -14.44 -10.54
N MET A 322 -12.83 -14.55 -9.30
CA MET A 322 -11.55 -15.20 -9.04
C MET A 322 -11.54 -16.66 -9.56
N ALA A 323 -12.64 -17.41 -9.38
CA ALA A 323 -12.75 -18.76 -9.90
C ALA A 323 -12.68 -18.81 -11.44
N LEU A 324 -13.13 -17.76 -12.15
CA LEU A 324 -12.96 -17.64 -13.59
C LEU A 324 -11.49 -17.49 -14.02
N TYR A 325 -10.68 -16.75 -13.25
CA TYR A 325 -9.22 -16.66 -13.44
C TYR A 325 -8.49 -17.96 -13.09
N LEU A 326 -9.04 -18.75 -12.17
CA LEU A 326 -8.39 -19.92 -11.59
C LEU A 326 -8.88 -21.26 -12.15
N ARG A 327 -9.85 -21.28 -13.07
CA ARG A 327 -10.35 -22.53 -13.68
C ARG A 327 -9.28 -23.23 -14.53
N GLU A 328 -9.49 -24.52 -14.79
CA GLU A 328 -8.54 -25.34 -15.56
C GLU A 328 -8.35 -24.80 -16.99
N ALA A 329 -9.46 -24.50 -17.66
CA ALA A 329 -9.50 -23.90 -19.00
C ALA A 329 -10.15 -22.51 -18.95
N PRO A 330 -9.39 -21.45 -18.63
CA PRO A 330 -9.91 -20.08 -18.66
C PRO A 330 -10.16 -19.62 -20.10
N ASP A 331 -11.12 -18.71 -20.27
CA ASP A 331 -11.26 -17.99 -21.54
C ASP A 331 -10.08 -17.01 -21.73
N ALA A 332 -9.98 -16.40 -22.92
CA ALA A 332 -8.84 -15.55 -23.28
C ALA A 332 -8.61 -14.38 -22.32
N GLN A 333 -9.67 -13.76 -21.80
CA GLN A 333 -9.59 -12.62 -20.87
C GLN A 333 -9.11 -13.01 -19.47
N HIS A 334 -9.19 -14.29 -19.09
CA HIS A 334 -8.82 -14.84 -17.80
C HIS A 334 -7.54 -15.70 -17.83
N ALA A 335 -6.85 -15.79 -18.98
CA ALA A 335 -5.79 -16.76 -19.23
C ALA A 335 -4.35 -16.30 -18.89
N HIS A 336 -4.16 -15.23 -18.10
CA HIS A 336 -2.83 -14.66 -17.80
C HIS A 336 -2.00 -15.48 -16.79
N LEU A 337 -2.65 -16.32 -15.98
CA LEU A 337 -2.00 -17.22 -15.02
C LEU A 337 -1.61 -18.53 -15.72
N ALA A 338 -0.45 -19.10 -15.41
CA ALA A 338 -0.07 -20.41 -15.96
C ALA A 338 -0.89 -21.55 -15.30
N PRO A 339 -1.10 -22.71 -15.96
CA PRO A 339 -1.91 -23.80 -15.40
C PRO A 339 -1.48 -24.26 -14.00
N GLY A 340 -0.18 -24.49 -13.79
CA GLY A 340 0.35 -24.89 -12.49
C GLY A 340 0.18 -23.83 -11.40
N GLU A 341 0.25 -22.55 -11.79
CA GLU A 341 0.02 -21.42 -10.87
C GLU A 341 -1.45 -21.35 -10.44
N ARG A 342 -2.40 -21.55 -11.35
CA ARG A 342 -3.84 -21.61 -11.03
C ARG A 342 -4.14 -22.72 -10.03
N VAL A 343 -3.60 -23.92 -10.25
CA VAL A 343 -3.76 -25.06 -9.34
C VAL A 343 -3.17 -24.74 -7.96
N ALA A 344 -1.98 -24.16 -7.91
CA ALA A 344 -1.34 -23.77 -6.66
C ALA A 344 -2.17 -22.74 -5.88
N ILE A 345 -2.65 -21.67 -6.54
CA ILE A 345 -3.49 -20.65 -5.91
C ILE A 345 -4.79 -21.27 -5.37
N ARG A 346 -5.48 -22.12 -6.15
CA ARG A 346 -6.68 -22.83 -5.67
C ARG A 346 -6.40 -23.66 -4.43
N GLY A 347 -5.28 -24.38 -4.40
CA GLY A 347 -4.85 -25.18 -3.25
C GLY A 347 -4.60 -24.31 -2.02
N ILE A 348 -3.86 -23.20 -2.18
CA ILE A 348 -3.57 -22.26 -1.09
C ILE A 348 -4.87 -21.70 -0.52
N LEU A 349 -5.77 -21.16 -1.37
CA LEU A 349 -7.03 -20.59 -0.92
C LEU A 349 -7.87 -21.64 -0.19
N LYS A 350 -8.00 -22.85 -0.75
CA LYS A 350 -8.79 -23.95 -0.15
C LYS A 350 -8.28 -24.36 1.24
N ASP A 351 -6.98 -24.35 1.44
CA ASP A 351 -6.37 -24.75 2.72
C ASP A 351 -6.32 -23.62 3.75
N THR A 352 -6.34 -22.35 3.34
CA THR A 352 -6.04 -21.20 4.23
C THR A 352 -7.20 -20.24 4.45
N MET A 353 -8.18 -20.19 3.54
CA MET A 353 -9.35 -19.31 3.66
C MET A 353 -10.49 -20.03 4.38
N THR A 354 -11.10 -19.37 5.36
CA THR A 354 -12.16 -19.95 6.20
C THR A 354 -13.58 -19.67 5.70
N ASP A 355 -13.72 -18.78 4.72
CA ASP A 355 -14.99 -18.20 4.28
C ASP A 355 -15.26 -18.38 2.78
N LEU A 356 -14.56 -19.34 2.15
CA LEU A 356 -14.78 -19.66 0.75
C LEU A 356 -16.22 -20.15 0.52
N PRO A 357 -16.86 -19.76 -0.59
CA PRO A 357 -18.19 -20.26 -0.93
C PRO A 357 -18.21 -21.78 -1.06
N SER A 358 -19.33 -22.42 -0.70
CA SER A 358 -19.47 -23.88 -0.74
C SER A 358 -19.22 -24.48 -2.13
N TRP A 359 -19.52 -23.72 -3.19
CA TRP A 359 -19.30 -24.09 -4.59
C TRP A 359 -17.84 -23.95 -5.06
N TRP A 360 -16.95 -23.34 -4.27
CA TRP A 360 -15.54 -23.12 -4.66
C TRP A 360 -14.73 -24.43 -4.80
N ARG A 361 -15.24 -25.53 -4.22
CA ARG A 361 -14.51 -26.76 -3.92
C ARG A 361 -13.73 -27.37 -5.08
#